data_AF-A0A9R0ZHB7-F1
#
_entry.id   AF-A0A9R0ZHB7-F1
#
_cell.length_a   1.000
_cell.length_b   1.000
_cell.length_c   1.000
_cell.angle_alpha   90.00
_cell.angle_beta   90.00
_cell.angle_gamma   90.00
#
_symmetry.space_group_name_H-M   'P 1'
#
loop_
_entity.id
_entity.type
_entity.pdbx_description
1 polymer ?
#
loop_
_entity_poly.entity_id
_entity_poly.type
_entity_poly.pdbx_seq_one_letter_code
_entity_poly.pdbx_strand_id
1 'polypeptide(L)'
;MLRSDGTYPQSPDISPLILFLYPATHTPPYHQSPLSTHLSKKEASTAPHTMAAMATTASSLLKTSFSGVRLPAAARTPSCVATPRAGAICNSISSSTPPYDLNAFKFSPIKESIVSREMTRRYMTDMITYADTDVVIVGAGSAGLSCAYELSKDPSISIAIIEQSVSPGGGAWLGGQLFSAMVVRKPAHLFLDELNIEYDEQEDYVVIKHAALFTSTVMSRLLARPNVKLFNAVAVEDLIVKEDRVAGVVTNWALVSMNHDTQSCMDPNVMEAKVVVSSCGHDGPFGATGVKRLQDIGMIQAVPGMKALDMNTAEDAIVRLTREVVPGMIVTGMEVAEIDGAPRMGPTFGAMMISGQKAAHLALKALGRPNGIDGTLKNVTPALHPEMILAATNNGDIVDA
;
A
#
# COMPACT_ATOMS: atom_id res chain seq x y z
N MET A 1 -3.36 42.77 -74.63
CA MET A 1 -3.04 41.70 -75.60
C MET A 1 -2.39 40.58 -74.81
N LEU A 2 -2.87 39.35 -75.02
CA LEU A 2 -2.53 38.07 -74.38
C LEU A 2 -3.27 37.69 -73.07
N ARG A 3 -4.08 36.62 -73.23
CA ARG A 3 -4.82 35.78 -72.28
C ARG A 3 -3.97 34.57 -71.87
N SER A 4 -4.29 33.95 -70.73
CA SER A 4 -4.64 32.50 -70.56
C SER A 4 -4.50 32.15 -69.06
N ASP A 5 -5.59 31.91 -68.35
CA ASP A 5 -6.22 30.60 -68.05
C ASP A 5 -5.50 29.79 -66.94
N GLY A 6 -6.24 29.38 -65.90
CA GLY A 6 -5.75 28.41 -64.90
C GLY A 6 -6.43 28.41 -63.53
N THR A 7 -7.68 27.95 -63.50
CA THR A 7 -8.38 27.16 -62.44
C THR A 7 -7.83 27.04 -61.01
N TYR A 8 -8.70 27.31 -60.02
CA TYR A 8 -8.64 26.99 -58.58
C TYR A 8 -8.30 25.52 -58.26
N PRO A 9 -7.73 25.28 -57.07
CA PRO A 9 -8.27 24.23 -56.21
C PRO A 9 -8.55 24.69 -54.77
N GLN A 10 -9.43 23.90 -54.14
CA GLN A 10 -10.13 24.13 -52.89
C GLN A 10 -9.25 23.98 -51.63
N SER A 11 -9.74 24.60 -50.55
CA SER A 11 -9.30 24.49 -49.16
C SER A 11 -9.22 23.05 -48.64
N PRO A 12 -8.24 22.70 -47.78
CA PRO A 12 -8.29 21.45 -47.04
C PRO A 12 -9.22 21.56 -45.84
N ASP A 13 -10.03 20.52 -45.74
CA ASP A 13 -11.13 20.24 -44.83
C ASP A 13 -10.66 19.97 -43.40
N ILE A 14 -11.40 20.49 -42.42
CA ILE A 14 -11.18 20.30 -40.98
C ILE A 14 -11.97 19.06 -40.57
N SER A 15 -11.29 17.95 -40.28
CA SER A 15 -11.93 16.74 -39.74
C SER A 15 -12.40 16.97 -38.30
N PRO A 16 -13.64 16.60 -37.94
CA PRO A 16 -14.13 16.72 -36.57
C PRO A 16 -13.78 15.50 -35.71
N LEU A 17 -13.55 15.76 -34.42
CA LEU A 17 -13.44 14.77 -33.34
C LEU A 17 -14.64 13.82 -33.34
N ILE A 18 -14.38 12.51 -33.35
CA ILE A 18 -15.37 11.47 -33.08
C ILE A 18 -15.54 11.35 -31.57
N LEU A 19 -16.70 11.82 -31.09
CA LEU A 19 -17.21 11.61 -29.74
C LEU A 19 -18.00 10.30 -29.73
N PHE A 20 -17.50 9.25 -29.06
CA PHE A 20 -18.27 8.01 -28.87
C PHE A 20 -19.31 8.23 -27.77
N LEU A 21 -20.58 8.37 -28.18
CA LEU A 21 -21.75 8.26 -27.32
C LEU A 21 -22.15 6.78 -27.21
N TYR A 22 -22.18 6.25 -25.99
CA TYR A 22 -22.73 4.93 -25.67
C TYR A 22 -24.26 4.91 -25.87
N PRO A 23 -24.85 3.82 -26.40
CA PRO A 23 -26.31 3.68 -26.45
C PRO A 23 -26.86 3.20 -25.11
N ALA A 24 -27.95 3.84 -24.68
CA ALA A 24 -28.78 3.43 -23.56
C ALA A 24 -29.46 2.08 -23.87
N THR A 25 -29.30 1.10 -22.97
CA THR A 25 -29.98 -0.20 -23.08
C THR A 25 -31.35 -0.15 -22.42
N HIS A 26 -32.38 -0.37 -23.24
CA HIS A 26 -33.75 -0.66 -22.81
C HIS A 26 -33.84 -2.00 -22.08
N THR A 27 -34.44 -2.00 -20.90
CA THR A 27 -34.89 -3.20 -20.16
C THR A 27 -36.24 -3.70 -20.69
N PRO A 28 -36.43 -5.02 -20.95
CA PRO A 28 -37.74 -5.63 -21.03
C PRO A 28 -38.14 -6.31 -19.71
N PRO A 29 -39.46 -6.54 -19.45
CA PRO A 29 -39.96 -6.91 -18.14
C PRO A 29 -39.84 -8.41 -17.84
N TYR A 30 -39.66 -8.70 -16.55
CA TYR A 30 -39.67 -10.03 -15.92
C TYR A 30 -41.01 -10.74 -16.12
N HIS A 31 -40.95 -12.01 -16.54
CA HIS A 31 -42.04 -12.98 -16.40
C HIS A 31 -41.63 -14.04 -15.37
N GLN A 32 -42.39 -14.14 -14.28
CA GLN A 32 -42.30 -15.22 -13.30
C GLN A 32 -43.05 -16.47 -13.79
N SER A 33 -42.45 -17.65 -13.61
CA SER A 33 -43.18 -18.87 -13.20
C SER A 33 -42.22 -19.89 -12.55
N PRO A 34 -42.71 -20.75 -11.64
CA PRO A 34 -41.89 -21.49 -10.69
C PRO A 34 -41.68 -22.96 -11.11
N LEU A 35 -40.54 -23.55 -10.75
CA LEU A 35 -40.41 -25.02 -10.74
C LEU A 35 -39.54 -25.53 -9.59
N SER A 36 -40.27 -26.07 -8.60
CA SER A 36 -40.09 -27.34 -7.89
C SER A 36 -38.68 -27.88 -7.60
N THR A 37 -38.48 -28.03 -6.30
CA THR A 37 -37.64 -28.98 -5.56
C THR A 37 -37.39 -30.33 -6.24
N HIS A 38 -36.13 -30.77 -6.21
CA HIS A 38 -35.76 -32.17 -5.97
C HIS A 38 -34.46 -32.25 -5.17
N LEU A 39 -34.58 -32.61 -3.89
CA LEU A 39 -33.47 -33.13 -3.09
C LEU A 39 -33.11 -34.53 -3.61
N SER A 40 -31.81 -34.79 -3.79
CA SER A 40 -31.27 -36.14 -3.63
C SER A 40 -29.98 -36.06 -2.84
N LYS A 41 -30.01 -36.66 -1.65
CA LYS A 41 -28.87 -36.94 -0.79
C LYS A 41 -27.96 -37.94 -1.50
N LYS A 42 -26.64 -37.74 -1.42
CA LYS A 42 -25.68 -38.84 -1.55
C LYS A 42 -24.57 -38.68 -0.53
N GLU A 43 -24.38 -39.76 0.20
CA GLU A 43 -23.64 -39.92 1.43
C GLU A 43 -22.12 -39.88 1.22
N ALA A 44 -21.45 -39.41 2.27
CA ALA A 44 -20.01 -39.50 2.45
C ALA A 44 -19.58 -40.93 2.80
N SER A 45 -18.44 -41.35 2.26
CA SER A 45 -17.70 -42.55 2.68
C SER A 45 -16.33 -42.12 3.19
N THR A 46 -16.06 -42.43 4.45
CA THR A 46 -14.81 -42.22 5.17
C THR A 46 -14.08 -43.57 5.34
N ALA A 47 -12.77 -43.58 5.08
CA ALA A 47 -11.85 -44.51 5.74
C ALA A 47 -10.41 -43.95 5.71
N PRO A 48 -9.58 -44.26 6.73
CA PRO A 48 -8.46 -43.41 7.16
C PRO A 48 -7.10 -44.00 6.83
N HIS A 49 -6.05 -43.17 6.68
CA HIS A 49 -4.67 -43.66 6.81
C HIS A 49 -3.72 -42.64 7.47
N THR A 50 -3.42 -42.96 8.73
CA THR A 50 -2.08 -43.02 9.37
C THR A 50 -1.14 -41.81 9.27
N MET A 51 -1.04 -41.10 10.40
CA MET A 51 0.10 -40.26 10.77
C MET A 51 1.34 -41.11 11.09
N ALA A 52 2.49 -40.72 10.55
CA ALA A 52 3.80 -41.15 11.02
C ALA A 52 4.57 -39.91 11.51
N ALA A 53 4.76 -39.85 12.83
CA ALA A 53 5.66 -38.91 13.48
C ALA A 53 7.11 -39.38 13.30
N MET A 54 8.01 -38.46 12.97
CA MET A 54 9.43 -38.61 13.25
C MET A 54 9.92 -37.40 14.04
N ALA A 55 10.46 -37.71 15.21
CA ALA A 55 11.08 -36.81 16.15
C ALA A 55 12.60 -36.74 15.91
N THR A 56 13.20 -35.74 16.56
CA THR A 56 14.64 -35.53 16.82
C THR A 56 15.42 -34.97 15.63
N THR A 57 16.22 -33.92 15.75
CA THR A 57 17.24 -33.67 16.78
C THR A 57 17.50 -32.17 17.01
N ALA A 58 17.57 -31.77 18.28
CA ALA A 58 18.17 -30.53 18.73
C ALA A 58 19.71 -30.62 18.59
N SER A 59 20.33 -29.55 18.08
CA SER A 59 21.77 -29.35 18.07
C SER A 59 22.08 -27.99 18.68
N SER A 60 22.57 -28.01 19.92
CA SER A 60 23.25 -26.89 20.57
C SER A 60 24.71 -26.86 20.12
N LEU A 61 25.21 -25.72 19.63
CA LEU A 61 26.61 -25.30 19.45
C LEU A 61 26.49 -23.95 18.70
N LEU A 62 26.93 -22.78 19.15
CA LEU A 62 28.10 -22.39 19.92
C LEU A 62 27.84 -21.07 20.66
N LYS A 63 28.34 -20.99 21.90
CA LYS A 63 28.63 -19.73 22.60
C LYS A 63 29.84 -19.08 21.94
N THR A 64 29.77 -17.79 21.62
CA THR A 64 30.97 -16.96 21.45
C THR A 64 30.80 -15.64 22.19
N SER A 65 31.61 -15.50 23.23
CA SER A 65 31.83 -14.29 24.02
C SER A 65 32.58 -13.25 23.19
N PHE A 66 32.13 -12.00 23.20
CA PHE A 66 32.99 -10.86 22.85
C PHE A 66 32.79 -9.73 23.87
N SER A 67 33.85 -9.50 24.65
CA SER A 67 34.01 -8.37 25.54
C SER A 67 34.66 -7.23 24.76
N GLY A 68 33.98 -6.08 24.66
CA GLY A 68 34.50 -4.87 24.03
C GLY A 68 34.36 -3.69 24.98
N VAL A 69 35.50 -3.06 25.28
CA VAL A 69 35.71 -2.02 26.29
C VAL A 69 35.08 -0.68 25.87
N ARG A 70 34.41 0.00 26.81
CA ARG A 70 33.90 1.38 26.70
C ARG A 70 35.03 2.41 26.83
N LEU A 71 35.04 3.41 25.95
CA LEU A 71 35.75 4.68 26.15
C LEU A 71 34.75 5.85 26.23
N PRO A 72 35.06 6.94 26.96
CA PRO A 72 34.04 7.83 27.51
C PRO A 72 33.57 8.93 26.56
N ALA A 73 32.32 9.33 26.78
CA ALA A 73 31.63 10.45 26.14
C ALA A 73 32.21 11.80 26.58
N ALA A 74 32.33 12.73 25.64
CA ALA A 74 32.54 14.16 25.92
C ALA A 74 31.27 14.93 25.57
N ALA A 75 30.77 15.68 26.56
CA ALA A 75 29.61 16.56 26.47
C ALA A 75 29.95 17.86 25.74
N ARG A 76 29.01 18.36 24.91
CA ARG A 76 28.89 19.79 24.58
C ARG A 76 27.42 20.19 24.40
N THR A 77 27.02 21.19 25.17
CA THR A 77 25.75 21.94 25.17
C THR A 77 25.75 23.03 24.06
N PRO A 78 24.60 23.68 23.79
CA PRO A 78 24.17 23.99 22.43
C PRO A 78 24.65 25.35 21.93
N SER A 79 24.87 25.43 20.62
CA SER A 79 25.03 26.68 19.88
C SER A 79 24.01 26.68 18.74
N CYS A 80 23.11 27.65 18.82
CA CYS A 80 22.19 28.07 17.79
C CYS A 80 22.97 28.57 16.57
N VAL A 81 22.94 27.80 15.47
CA VAL A 81 23.38 28.25 14.15
C VAL A 81 22.48 27.59 13.10
N ALA A 82 21.93 28.41 12.21
CA ALA A 82 21.16 28.01 11.05
C ALA A 82 21.89 26.92 10.24
N THR A 83 21.22 25.83 9.92
CA THR A 83 21.73 24.81 9.00
C THR A 83 21.28 25.13 7.58
N PRO A 84 22.17 25.53 6.66
CA PRO A 84 21.98 25.24 5.25
C PRO A 84 22.37 23.77 5.06
N ARG A 85 21.40 22.85 5.08
CA ARG A 85 21.65 21.47 4.65
C ARG A 85 21.57 21.37 3.13
N ALA A 86 22.26 22.27 2.43
CA ALA A 86 22.64 22.05 1.05
C ALA A 86 23.87 21.13 1.07
N GLY A 87 23.63 19.82 1.14
CA GLY A 87 24.64 18.87 0.72
C GLY A 87 24.88 19.11 -0.76
N ALA A 88 25.88 19.93 -1.08
CA ALA A 88 26.37 20.07 -2.44
C ALA A 88 26.74 18.67 -2.92
N ILE A 89 25.90 18.07 -3.76
CA ILE A 89 26.29 16.91 -4.55
C ILE A 89 27.37 17.44 -5.47
N CYS A 90 28.62 17.28 -5.04
CA CYS A 90 29.75 17.41 -5.93
C CYS A 90 29.57 16.33 -7.00
N ASN A 91 29.10 16.75 -8.18
CA ASN A 91 29.14 15.96 -9.40
C ASN A 91 30.61 15.78 -9.80
N SER A 92 31.37 15.01 -9.04
CA SER A 92 32.51 14.32 -9.60
C SER A 92 31.93 13.29 -10.55
N ILE A 93 32.00 13.56 -11.85
CA ILE A 93 31.79 12.54 -12.88
C ILE A 93 32.93 11.55 -12.68
N SER A 94 32.78 10.62 -11.73
CA SER A 94 33.51 9.37 -11.78
C SER A 94 32.90 8.63 -12.95
N SER A 95 33.53 8.73 -14.13
CA SER A 95 33.25 7.84 -15.24
C SER A 95 33.68 6.44 -14.82
N SER A 96 32.92 5.81 -13.92
CA SER A 96 33.09 4.41 -13.60
C SER A 96 32.66 3.67 -14.85
N THR A 97 33.63 3.26 -15.66
CA THR A 97 33.38 2.29 -16.73
C THR A 97 32.64 1.12 -16.09
N PRO A 98 31.51 0.65 -16.66
CA PRO A 98 30.80 -0.48 -16.11
C PRO A 98 31.76 -1.67 -15.96
N PRO A 99 31.58 -2.53 -14.94
CA PRO A 99 32.46 -3.69 -14.72
C PRO A 99 32.35 -4.77 -15.82
N TYR A 100 31.59 -4.49 -16.88
CA TYR A 100 31.36 -5.32 -18.04
C TYR A 100 31.50 -4.48 -19.32
N ASP A 101 32.00 -5.09 -20.39
CA ASP A 101 32.07 -4.43 -21.69
C ASP A 101 30.68 -4.39 -22.32
N LEU A 102 30.12 -3.20 -22.50
CA LEU A 102 28.83 -3.00 -23.16
C LEU A 102 28.82 -3.45 -24.63
N ASN A 103 29.97 -3.47 -25.30
CA ASN A 103 30.08 -3.93 -26.69
C ASN A 103 30.24 -5.45 -26.80
N ALA A 104 30.65 -6.12 -25.72
CA ALA A 104 30.86 -7.57 -25.66
C ALA A 104 30.01 -8.25 -24.56
N PHE A 105 28.94 -7.60 -24.11
CA PHE A 105 28.13 -8.06 -23.00
C PHE A 105 27.39 -9.35 -23.34
N LYS A 106 27.42 -10.32 -22.42
CA LYS A 106 26.66 -11.56 -22.53
C LYS A 106 26.16 -12.02 -21.17
N PHE A 107 24.86 -12.26 -21.06
CA PHE A 107 24.28 -12.91 -19.89
C PHE A 107 24.71 -14.39 -19.80
N SER A 108 24.78 -14.90 -18.57
CA SER A 108 24.88 -16.34 -18.35
C SER A 108 23.68 -17.09 -18.95
N PRO A 109 23.86 -18.33 -19.45
CA PRO A 109 22.74 -19.13 -19.96
C PRO A 109 21.68 -19.41 -18.88
N ILE A 110 20.41 -19.43 -19.28
CA ILE A 110 19.27 -19.76 -18.40
C ILE A 110 18.22 -20.56 -19.17
N LYS A 111 17.32 -21.26 -18.45
CA LYS A 111 16.14 -21.93 -19.02
C LYS A 111 14.87 -21.24 -18.54
N GLU A 112 13.87 -21.15 -19.41
CA GLU A 112 12.57 -20.52 -19.14
C GLU A 112 11.86 -21.18 -17.94
N SER A 113 11.94 -22.51 -17.84
CA SER A 113 11.35 -23.27 -16.72
C SER A 113 11.98 -22.96 -15.37
N ILE A 114 13.25 -22.51 -15.32
CA ILE A 114 13.89 -22.08 -14.08
C ILE A 114 13.24 -20.78 -13.60
N VAL A 115 13.08 -19.81 -14.51
CA VAL A 115 12.44 -18.52 -14.22
C VAL A 115 10.99 -18.71 -13.74
N SER A 116 10.21 -19.56 -14.40
CA SER A 116 8.84 -19.90 -13.96
C SER A 116 8.82 -20.50 -12.55
N ARG A 117 9.70 -21.47 -12.25
CA ARG A 117 9.77 -22.10 -10.94
C ARG A 117 10.19 -21.12 -9.84
N GLU A 118 11.13 -20.22 -10.11
CA GLU A 118 11.57 -19.22 -9.14
C GLU A 118 10.42 -18.29 -8.73
N MET A 119 9.68 -17.75 -9.70
CA MET A 119 8.54 -16.88 -9.42
C MET A 119 7.43 -17.63 -8.67
N THR A 120 7.03 -18.80 -9.18
CA THR A 120 5.94 -19.60 -8.58
C THR A 120 6.30 -20.04 -7.16
N ARG A 121 7.53 -20.53 -6.92
CA ARG A 121 7.94 -20.99 -5.58
C ARG A 121 7.89 -19.86 -4.56
N ARG A 122 8.42 -18.68 -4.91
CA ARG A 122 8.44 -17.51 -4.02
C ARG A 122 7.03 -17.02 -3.74
N TYR A 123 6.22 -16.80 -4.78
CA TYR A 123 4.85 -16.32 -4.62
C TYR A 123 3.98 -17.29 -3.81
N MET A 124 4.12 -18.61 -4.05
CA MET A 124 3.40 -19.62 -3.27
C MET A 124 3.86 -19.65 -1.81
N THR A 125 5.15 -19.47 -1.54
CA THR A 125 5.66 -19.36 -0.16
C THR A 125 5.09 -18.13 0.53
N ASP A 126 4.99 -16.99 -0.17
CA ASP A 126 4.35 -15.79 0.34
C ASP A 126 2.87 -16.03 0.64
N MET A 127 2.12 -16.66 -0.28
CA MET A 127 0.71 -16.99 -0.08
C MET A 127 0.48 -17.91 1.12
N ILE A 128 1.35 -18.91 1.34
CA ILE A 128 1.27 -19.79 2.51
C ILE A 128 1.56 -19.01 3.79
N THR A 129 2.62 -18.20 3.78
CA THR A 129 3.08 -17.44 4.96
C THR A 129 2.05 -16.41 5.41
N TYR A 130 1.45 -15.70 4.46
CA TYR A 130 0.54 -14.60 4.73
C TYR A 130 -0.94 -15.01 4.74
N ALA A 131 -1.28 -16.29 4.56
CA ALA A 131 -2.66 -16.77 4.71
C ALA A 131 -3.23 -16.52 6.11
N ASP A 132 -2.36 -16.43 7.12
CA ASP A 132 -2.64 -15.98 8.49
C ASP A 132 -1.55 -14.96 8.89
N THR A 133 -1.92 -13.68 9.00
CA THR A 133 -0.97 -12.56 9.19
C THR A 133 -1.38 -11.66 10.35
N ASP A 134 -0.45 -10.86 10.88
CA ASP A 134 -0.79 -9.91 11.95
C ASP A 134 -1.66 -8.76 11.42
N VAL A 135 -1.22 -8.12 10.33
CA VAL A 135 -1.93 -6.98 9.74
C VAL A 135 -2.10 -7.15 8.23
N VAL A 136 -3.32 -6.91 7.77
CA VAL A 136 -3.62 -6.69 6.35
C VAL A 136 -3.92 -5.21 6.12
N ILE A 137 -3.25 -4.59 5.15
CA ILE A 137 -3.50 -3.23 4.70
C ILE A 137 -4.13 -3.29 3.30
N VAL A 138 -5.33 -2.75 3.16
CA VAL A 138 -6.07 -2.74 1.88
C VAL A 138 -5.89 -1.38 1.20
N GLY A 139 -5.27 -1.39 0.03
CA GLY A 139 -4.88 -0.20 -0.73
C GLY A 139 -3.47 0.28 -0.40
N ALA A 140 -2.62 0.39 -1.42
CA ALA A 140 -1.25 0.90 -1.32
C ALA A 140 -1.16 2.37 -1.78
N GLY A 141 -2.14 3.19 -1.42
CA GLY A 141 -2.09 4.65 -1.59
C GLY A 141 -1.17 5.33 -0.56
N SER A 142 -1.08 6.67 -0.58
CA SER A 142 -0.23 7.42 0.37
C SER A 142 -0.51 7.10 1.84
N ALA A 143 -1.78 6.96 2.23
CA ALA A 143 -2.15 6.60 3.60
C ALA A 143 -1.79 5.15 3.96
N GLY A 144 -2.08 4.19 3.07
CA GLY A 144 -1.75 2.78 3.25
C GLY A 144 -0.24 2.54 3.31
N LEU A 145 0.53 3.15 2.41
CA LEU A 145 2.00 3.09 2.40
C LEU A 145 2.60 3.73 3.66
N SER A 146 2.05 4.86 4.14
CA SER A 146 2.52 5.51 5.37
C SER A 146 2.20 4.66 6.61
N CYS A 147 1.01 4.03 6.65
CA CYS A 147 0.65 3.07 7.69
C CYS A 147 1.59 1.86 7.70
N ALA A 148 1.82 1.25 6.53
CA ALA A 148 2.70 0.10 6.38
C ALA A 148 4.13 0.45 6.80
N TYR A 149 4.64 1.61 6.39
CA TYR A 149 5.97 2.09 6.75
C TYR A 149 6.10 2.37 8.24
N GLU A 150 5.07 2.90 8.90
CA GLU A 150 5.12 3.10 10.36
C GLU A 150 5.05 1.75 11.10
N LEU A 151 4.16 0.84 10.70
CA LEU A 151 3.99 -0.48 11.32
C LEU A 151 5.23 -1.36 11.22
N SER A 152 5.83 -1.42 10.03
CA SER A 152 6.96 -2.32 9.77
C SER A 152 8.25 -1.90 10.49
N LYS A 153 8.23 -0.79 11.25
CA LYS A 153 9.32 -0.41 12.15
C LYS A 153 9.47 -1.43 13.28
N ASP A 154 8.37 -2.08 13.68
CA ASP A 154 8.42 -3.29 14.49
C ASP A 154 8.64 -4.51 13.58
N PRO A 155 9.84 -5.14 13.56
CA PRO A 155 10.14 -6.25 12.66
C PRO A 155 9.40 -7.55 13.04
N SER A 156 8.75 -7.60 14.20
CA SER A 156 8.03 -8.79 14.68
C SER A 156 6.60 -8.91 14.16
N ILE A 157 6.13 -7.90 13.40
CA ILE A 157 4.77 -7.85 12.87
C ILE A 157 4.78 -8.22 11.40
N SER A 158 4.02 -9.24 11.01
CA SER A 158 3.82 -9.59 9.59
C SER A 158 2.77 -8.69 8.93
N ILE A 159 3.14 -8.04 7.83
CA ILE A 159 2.30 -7.04 7.15
C ILE A 159 2.07 -7.45 5.70
N ALA A 160 0.83 -7.83 5.36
CA ALA A 160 0.38 -8.00 4.00
C ALA A 160 -0.28 -6.72 3.49
N ILE A 161 0.14 -6.26 2.31
CA ILE A 161 -0.46 -5.12 1.61
C ILE A 161 -1.18 -5.67 0.38
N ILE A 162 -2.50 -5.48 0.31
CA ILE A 162 -3.33 -5.90 -0.82
C ILE A 162 -3.64 -4.68 -1.68
N GLU A 163 -3.20 -4.69 -2.94
CA GLU A 163 -3.39 -3.59 -3.88
C GLU A 163 -3.98 -4.10 -5.18
N GLN A 164 -5.15 -3.57 -5.54
CA GLN A 164 -5.91 -4.04 -6.71
C GLN A 164 -5.25 -3.61 -8.04
N SER A 165 -4.59 -2.46 -8.07
CA SER A 165 -3.81 -2.04 -9.23
C SER A 165 -2.52 -2.85 -9.38
N VAL A 166 -2.04 -2.98 -10.62
CA VAL A 166 -0.68 -3.48 -10.87
C VAL A 166 0.35 -2.54 -10.25
N SER A 167 0.13 -1.22 -10.34
CA SER A 167 1.03 -0.21 -9.81
C SER A 167 0.52 0.31 -8.45
N PRO A 168 1.22 0.06 -7.34
CA PRO A 168 0.91 0.71 -6.06
C PRO A 168 1.15 2.23 -6.11
N GLY A 169 0.80 2.94 -5.05
CA GLY A 169 0.93 4.39 -4.90
C GLY A 169 -0.40 5.15 -4.97
N GLY A 170 -1.45 4.52 -5.50
CA GLY A 170 -2.78 5.14 -5.64
C GLY A 170 -2.71 6.50 -6.34
N GLY A 171 -3.39 7.50 -5.79
CA GLY A 171 -3.40 8.87 -6.33
C GLY A 171 -2.13 9.70 -6.09
N ALA A 172 -1.11 9.16 -5.40
CA ALA A 172 0.08 9.92 -4.98
C ALA A 172 1.20 9.97 -6.04
N TRP A 173 0.89 9.69 -7.31
CA TRP A 173 1.84 9.84 -8.42
C TRP A 173 1.89 11.27 -8.97
N LEU A 174 0.84 12.05 -8.73
CA LEU A 174 0.66 13.41 -9.24
C LEU A 174 0.15 14.33 -8.14
N GLY A 175 0.30 15.64 -8.37
CA GLY A 175 -0.46 16.68 -7.68
C GLY A 175 -1.83 16.90 -8.33
N GLY A 176 -2.38 18.10 -8.17
CA GLY A 176 -3.67 18.46 -8.77
C GLY A 176 -3.59 18.61 -10.29
N GLN A 177 -4.66 18.23 -11.00
CA GLN A 177 -4.84 18.50 -12.42
C GLN A 177 -3.67 18.02 -13.31
N LEU A 178 -3.10 16.86 -12.98
CA LEU A 178 -1.93 16.26 -13.66
C LEU A 178 -0.60 17.01 -13.48
N PHE A 179 -0.55 18.03 -12.63
CA PHE A 179 0.71 18.66 -12.24
C PHE A 179 1.53 17.75 -11.30
N SER A 180 2.80 18.06 -11.10
CA SER A 180 3.74 17.17 -10.42
C SER A 180 3.90 17.42 -8.93
N ALA A 181 3.92 18.69 -8.51
CA ALA A 181 4.30 19.08 -7.15
C ALA A 181 3.35 18.50 -6.10
N MET A 182 3.90 18.05 -4.98
CA MET A 182 3.15 17.54 -3.83
C MET A 182 3.27 18.50 -2.66
N VAL A 183 2.17 19.17 -2.34
CA VAL A 183 2.07 20.10 -1.21
C VAL A 183 1.75 19.33 0.08
N VAL A 184 2.49 19.64 1.14
CA VAL A 184 2.36 18.99 2.46
C VAL A 184 2.37 20.06 3.55
N ARG A 185 1.24 20.24 4.24
CA ARG A 185 1.14 21.18 5.36
C ARG A 185 1.94 20.72 6.58
N LYS A 186 2.51 21.66 7.33
CA LYS A 186 3.20 21.38 8.60
C LYS A 186 2.17 20.95 9.67
N PRO A 187 2.53 20.02 10.59
CA PRO A 187 3.87 19.48 10.84
C PRO A 187 4.19 18.20 10.04
N ALA A 188 3.47 17.84 8.97
CA ALA A 188 3.71 16.57 8.27
C ALA A 188 5.08 16.46 7.56
N HIS A 189 5.77 17.58 7.31
CA HIS A 189 7.17 17.59 6.86
C HIS A 189 8.13 16.75 7.72
N LEU A 190 7.86 16.57 9.03
CA LEU A 190 8.69 15.73 9.91
C LEU A 190 8.73 14.26 9.45
N PHE A 191 7.68 13.80 8.78
CA PHE A 191 7.67 12.46 8.19
C PHE A 191 8.53 12.40 6.91
N LEU A 192 8.62 13.51 6.17
CA LEU A 192 9.50 13.62 5.01
C LEU A 192 10.97 13.64 5.45
N ASP A 193 11.27 14.32 6.57
CA ASP A 193 12.61 14.29 7.19
C ASP A 193 13.01 12.85 7.55
N GLU A 194 12.10 12.08 8.14
CA GLU A 194 12.36 10.68 8.49
C GLU A 194 12.69 9.83 7.26
N LEU A 195 12.00 10.07 6.14
CA LEU A 195 12.23 9.39 4.86
C LEU A 195 13.43 9.96 4.08
N ASN A 196 14.04 11.05 4.56
CA ASN A 196 15.06 11.83 3.87
C ASN A 196 14.62 12.29 2.47
N ILE A 197 13.38 12.80 2.36
CA ILE A 197 12.85 13.38 1.12
C ILE A 197 13.07 14.89 1.14
N GLU A 198 13.78 15.40 0.14
CA GLU A 198 13.96 16.85 -0.04
C GLU A 198 12.65 17.55 -0.42
N TYR A 199 12.47 18.75 0.12
CA TYR A 199 11.34 19.62 -0.15
C TYR A 199 11.75 21.09 -0.09
N ASP A 200 11.01 21.94 -0.79
CA ASP A 200 11.10 23.39 -0.66
C ASP A 200 10.24 23.85 0.51
N GLU A 201 10.86 24.46 1.52
CA GLU A 201 10.18 24.92 2.72
C GLU A 201 9.47 26.26 2.50
N GLN A 202 8.21 26.34 2.96
CA GLN A 202 7.42 27.57 3.07
C GLN A 202 7.03 27.77 4.55
N GLU A 203 6.33 28.86 4.87
CA GLU A 203 5.96 29.19 6.27
C GLU A 203 5.17 28.04 6.93
N ASP A 204 3.99 27.71 6.38
CA ASP A 204 3.05 26.73 6.97
C ASP A 204 2.99 25.38 6.24
N TYR A 205 3.76 25.23 5.16
CA TYR A 205 3.76 24.02 4.32
C TYR A 205 5.12 23.80 3.68
N VAL A 206 5.29 22.65 3.05
CA VAL A 206 6.46 22.30 2.24
C VAL A 206 6.00 21.74 0.90
N VAL A 207 6.87 21.79 -0.09
CA VAL A 207 6.58 21.32 -1.45
C VAL A 207 7.63 20.31 -1.90
N ILE A 208 7.20 19.09 -2.15
CA ILE A 208 8.06 18.07 -2.77
C ILE A 208 7.99 18.29 -4.28
N LYS A 209 9.16 18.34 -4.95
CA LYS A 209 9.28 18.64 -6.39
C LYS A 209 8.37 17.78 -7.27
N HIS A 210 8.13 16.53 -6.88
CA HIS A 210 7.22 15.64 -7.57
C HIS A 210 6.59 14.64 -6.58
N ALA A 211 5.29 14.43 -6.65
CA ALA A 211 4.55 13.42 -5.88
C ALA A 211 5.16 12.01 -5.98
N ALA A 212 5.58 11.61 -7.19
CA ALA A 212 6.32 10.38 -7.44
C ALA A 212 7.60 10.23 -6.60
N LEU A 213 8.29 11.32 -6.22
CA LEU A 213 9.47 11.23 -5.36
C LEU A 213 9.11 10.71 -3.97
N PHE A 214 8.03 11.24 -3.37
CA PHE A 214 7.53 10.73 -2.11
C PHE A 214 7.12 9.26 -2.23
N THR A 215 6.26 8.97 -3.20
CA THR A 215 5.63 7.64 -3.36
C THR A 215 6.67 6.55 -3.66
N SER A 216 7.61 6.80 -4.56
CA SER A 216 8.68 5.84 -4.86
C SER A 216 9.64 5.66 -3.68
N THR A 217 9.97 6.74 -2.95
CA THR A 217 10.88 6.66 -1.80
C THR A 217 10.27 5.85 -0.66
N VAL A 218 9.05 6.18 -0.21
CA VAL A 218 8.39 5.44 0.88
C VAL A 218 8.19 3.97 0.50
N MET A 219 7.82 3.70 -0.75
CA MET A 219 7.64 2.34 -1.26
C MET A 219 8.95 1.56 -1.30
N SER A 220 10.04 2.17 -1.78
CA SER A 220 11.36 1.51 -1.80
C SER A 220 11.85 1.16 -0.40
N ARG A 221 11.71 2.08 0.56
CA ARG A 221 12.08 1.84 1.97
C ARG A 221 11.22 0.76 2.62
N LEU A 222 9.93 0.75 2.31
CA LEU A 222 8.97 -0.22 2.83
C LEU A 222 9.20 -1.62 2.27
N LEU A 223 9.33 -1.76 0.96
CA LEU A 223 9.48 -3.06 0.27
C LEU A 223 10.84 -3.72 0.53
N ALA A 224 11.82 -2.98 1.05
CA ALA A 224 13.08 -3.53 1.52
C ALA A 224 12.94 -4.26 2.87
N ARG A 225 11.82 -4.11 3.59
CA ARG A 225 11.64 -4.70 4.92
C ARG A 225 11.25 -6.19 4.82
N PRO A 226 11.88 -7.07 5.60
CA PRO A 226 11.67 -8.52 5.49
C PRO A 226 10.29 -8.99 5.98
N ASN A 227 9.61 -8.18 6.79
CA ASN A 227 8.30 -8.48 7.38
C ASN A 227 7.12 -7.87 6.60
N VAL A 228 7.36 -7.38 5.38
CA VAL A 228 6.35 -6.76 4.52
C VAL A 228 6.23 -7.54 3.22
N LYS A 229 4.98 -7.81 2.82
CA LYS A 229 4.68 -8.37 1.52
C LYS A 229 3.63 -7.53 0.79
N LEU A 230 3.96 -7.12 -0.44
CA LEU A 230 3.02 -6.51 -1.36
C LEU A 230 2.42 -7.58 -2.29
N PHE A 231 1.09 -7.70 -2.26
CA PHE A 231 0.27 -8.42 -3.22
C PHE A 231 -0.48 -7.39 -4.08
N ASN A 232 0.21 -6.86 -5.09
CA ASN A 232 -0.39 -6.01 -6.12
C ASN A 232 -1.12 -6.86 -7.18
N ALA A 233 -2.00 -6.22 -7.96
CA ALA A 233 -2.96 -6.88 -8.86
C ALA A 233 -3.94 -7.84 -8.14
N VAL A 234 -4.13 -7.67 -6.83
CA VAL A 234 -5.05 -8.46 -6.00
C VAL A 234 -6.05 -7.51 -5.35
N ALA A 235 -7.34 -7.75 -5.58
CA ALA A 235 -8.42 -6.97 -4.99
C ALA A 235 -8.94 -7.66 -3.72
N VAL A 236 -9.44 -6.84 -2.79
CA VAL A 236 -10.32 -7.31 -1.71
C VAL A 236 -11.75 -7.15 -2.17
N GLU A 237 -12.50 -8.26 -2.20
CA GLU A 237 -13.89 -8.31 -2.64
C GLU A 237 -14.87 -8.32 -1.46
N ASP A 238 -14.44 -8.87 -0.32
CA ASP A 238 -15.25 -9.00 0.89
C ASP A 238 -14.35 -9.06 2.14
N LEU A 239 -14.96 -9.11 3.32
CA LEU A 239 -14.32 -9.21 4.62
C LEU A 239 -14.61 -10.59 5.24
N ILE A 240 -13.64 -11.12 5.99
CA ILE A 240 -13.90 -12.25 6.89
C ILE A 240 -14.46 -11.66 8.18
N VAL A 241 -15.69 -12.02 8.56
CA VAL A 241 -16.34 -11.56 9.79
C VAL A 241 -16.71 -12.77 10.66
N LYS A 242 -16.24 -12.77 11.90
CA LYS A 242 -16.51 -13.80 12.91
C LYS A 242 -16.97 -13.09 14.19
N GLU A 243 -18.15 -13.42 14.70
CA GLU A 243 -18.67 -12.86 15.97
C GLU A 243 -18.60 -11.32 16.04
N ASP A 244 -19.14 -10.64 15.02
CA ASP A 244 -19.13 -9.18 14.87
C ASP A 244 -17.73 -8.52 14.88
N ARG A 245 -16.68 -9.31 14.60
CA ARG A 245 -15.30 -8.86 14.44
C ARG A 245 -14.80 -9.14 13.03
N VAL A 246 -14.18 -8.14 12.40
CA VAL A 246 -13.43 -8.34 11.16
C VAL A 246 -12.13 -9.09 11.49
N ALA A 247 -11.91 -10.21 10.83
CA ALA A 247 -10.85 -11.17 11.10
C ALA A 247 -10.00 -11.50 9.85
N GLY A 248 -10.09 -10.68 8.80
CA GLY A 248 -9.37 -10.89 7.56
C GLY A 248 -10.11 -10.35 6.33
N VAL A 249 -9.62 -10.74 5.16
CA VAL A 249 -10.12 -10.28 3.86
C VAL A 249 -10.35 -11.44 2.90
N VAL A 250 -11.32 -11.27 2.01
CA VAL A 250 -11.59 -12.15 0.88
C VAL A 250 -10.96 -11.51 -0.36
N THR A 251 -10.09 -12.25 -1.04
CA THR A 251 -9.20 -11.72 -2.08
C THR A 251 -9.39 -12.44 -3.40
N ASN A 252 -9.17 -11.71 -4.50
CA ASN A 252 -9.06 -12.32 -5.81
C ASN A 252 -8.08 -11.52 -6.67
N TRP A 253 -7.69 -12.06 -7.82
CA TRP A 253 -7.03 -11.22 -8.82
C TRP A 253 -7.96 -10.08 -9.21
N ALA A 254 -7.46 -8.86 -9.28
CA ALA A 254 -8.32 -7.70 -9.54
C ALA A 254 -9.09 -7.80 -10.87
N LEU A 255 -8.47 -8.42 -11.88
CA LEU A 255 -9.14 -8.71 -13.16
C LEU A 255 -10.29 -9.72 -13.01
N VAL A 256 -10.17 -10.71 -12.11
CA VAL A 256 -11.29 -11.62 -11.83
C VAL A 256 -12.43 -10.84 -11.18
N SER A 257 -12.12 -9.98 -10.20
CA SER A 257 -13.09 -9.14 -9.51
C SER A 257 -13.88 -8.20 -10.43
N MET A 258 -13.23 -7.67 -11.47
CA MET A 258 -13.86 -6.79 -12.46
C MET A 258 -14.66 -7.54 -13.53
N ASN A 259 -14.66 -8.89 -13.53
CA ASN A 259 -15.16 -9.69 -14.64
C ASN A 259 -16.05 -10.87 -14.21
N HIS A 260 -16.61 -10.84 -13.00
CA HIS A 260 -17.51 -11.87 -12.46
C HIS A 260 -18.75 -12.15 -13.34
N ASP A 261 -19.21 -11.16 -14.11
CA ASP A 261 -20.36 -11.26 -15.02
C ASP A 261 -20.02 -11.75 -16.43
N THR A 262 -18.74 -11.92 -16.75
CA THR A 262 -18.28 -12.26 -18.10
C THR A 262 -17.76 -13.69 -18.26
N GLN A 263 -17.65 -14.45 -17.17
CA GLN A 263 -17.12 -15.81 -17.13
C GLN A 263 -17.99 -16.71 -16.23
N SER A 264 -17.68 -18.00 -16.15
CA SER A 264 -18.21 -18.85 -15.08
C SER A 264 -17.71 -18.34 -13.71
N CYS A 265 -18.43 -18.64 -12.63
CA CYS A 265 -18.03 -18.22 -11.29
C CYS A 265 -16.59 -18.63 -10.97
N MET A 266 -15.81 -17.68 -10.45
CA MET A 266 -14.41 -17.84 -10.06
C MET A 266 -14.30 -17.46 -8.58
N ASP A 267 -14.42 -18.46 -7.71
CA ASP A 267 -14.41 -18.24 -6.27
C ASP A 267 -13.16 -17.48 -5.80
N PRO A 268 -13.28 -16.62 -4.78
CA PRO A 268 -12.14 -15.91 -4.22
C PRO A 268 -11.28 -16.82 -3.33
N ASN A 269 -10.13 -16.29 -2.93
CA ASN A 269 -9.28 -16.82 -1.87
C ASN A 269 -9.46 -16.01 -0.58
N VAL A 270 -8.82 -16.42 0.53
CA VAL A 270 -8.96 -15.80 1.84
C VAL A 270 -7.62 -15.55 2.52
N MET A 271 -7.58 -14.51 3.34
CA MET A 271 -6.43 -14.15 4.18
C MET A 271 -6.94 -13.74 5.57
N GLU A 272 -6.58 -14.51 6.60
CA GLU A 272 -6.90 -14.18 8.00
C GLU A 272 -5.94 -13.12 8.53
N ALA A 273 -6.47 -12.22 9.37
CA ALA A 273 -5.71 -11.13 9.94
C ALA A 273 -6.16 -10.82 11.37
N LYS A 274 -5.21 -10.51 12.26
CA LYS A 274 -5.55 -10.01 13.60
C LYS A 274 -6.17 -8.61 13.53
N VAL A 275 -5.67 -7.78 12.60
CA VAL A 275 -6.14 -6.41 12.34
C VAL A 275 -6.17 -6.15 10.83
N VAL A 276 -7.26 -5.59 10.33
CA VAL A 276 -7.35 -5.05 8.97
C VAL A 276 -7.26 -3.52 9.02
N VAL A 277 -6.45 -2.92 8.17
CA VAL A 277 -6.40 -1.47 7.94
C VAL A 277 -6.89 -1.17 6.53
N SER A 278 -8.08 -0.60 6.41
CA SER A 278 -8.66 -0.17 5.14
C SER A 278 -8.21 1.23 4.77
N SER A 279 -7.59 1.35 3.60
CA SER A 279 -7.07 2.59 3.03
C SER A 279 -7.43 2.71 1.55
N CYS A 280 -8.65 2.31 1.20
CA CYS A 280 -9.13 2.18 -0.18
C CYS A 280 -9.41 3.52 -0.89
N GLY A 281 -9.10 4.65 -0.25
CA GLY A 281 -9.38 5.99 -0.77
C GLY A 281 -10.88 6.20 -1.00
N HIS A 282 -11.21 7.08 -1.95
CA HIS A 282 -12.59 7.43 -2.30
C HIS A 282 -12.90 7.34 -3.80
N ASP A 283 -11.88 7.14 -4.64
CA ASP A 283 -11.97 7.22 -6.09
C ASP A 283 -12.01 5.84 -6.76
N GLY A 284 -12.58 5.79 -7.97
CA GLY A 284 -12.59 4.61 -8.81
C GLY A 284 -13.56 3.51 -8.37
N PRO A 285 -13.61 2.40 -9.12
CA PRO A 285 -14.56 1.31 -8.85
C PRO A 285 -14.31 0.58 -7.52
N PHE A 286 -13.08 0.64 -7.00
CA PHE A 286 -12.69 0.06 -5.69
C PHE A 286 -12.56 1.13 -4.58
N GLY A 287 -13.01 2.35 -4.85
CA GLY A 287 -12.98 3.44 -3.88
C GLY A 287 -13.89 3.12 -2.70
N ALA A 288 -13.34 3.20 -1.49
CA ALA A 288 -14.06 3.00 -0.23
C ALA A 288 -14.71 1.62 -0.07
N THR A 289 -14.12 0.57 -0.67
CA THR A 289 -14.62 -0.81 -0.61
C THR A 289 -14.87 -1.28 0.83
N GLY A 290 -13.98 -0.96 1.77
CA GLY A 290 -14.07 -1.45 3.13
C GLY A 290 -15.29 -0.90 3.85
N VAL A 291 -15.46 0.42 3.86
CA VAL A 291 -16.59 1.08 4.56
C VAL A 291 -17.94 0.81 3.88
N LYS A 292 -17.98 0.75 2.55
CA LYS A 292 -19.19 0.35 1.81
C LYS A 292 -19.59 -1.07 2.18
N ARG A 293 -18.62 -1.99 2.24
CA ARG A 293 -18.92 -3.37 2.61
C ARG A 293 -19.42 -3.50 4.04
N LEU A 294 -18.84 -2.76 5.01
CA LEU A 294 -19.34 -2.71 6.38
C LEU A 294 -20.80 -2.26 6.48
N GLN A 295 -21.23 -1.33 5.62
CA GLN A 295 -22.62 -0.89 5.56
C GLN A 295 -23.53 -1.99 4.98
N ASP A 296 -23.12 -2.62 3.88
CA ASP A 296 -23.90 -3.66 3.20
C ASP A 296 -24.18 -4.86 4.10
N ILE A 297 -23.24 -5.21 4.98
CA ILE A 297 -23.38 -6.32 5.94
C ILE A 297 -23.97 -5.88 7.29
N GLY A 298 -24.35 -4.61 7.44
CA GLY A 298 -25.04 -4.08 8.62
C GLY A 298 -24.16 -3.86 9.86
N MET A 299 -22.83 -3.87 9.72
CA MET A 299 -21.90 -3.58 10.83
C MET A 299 -21.80 -2.08 11.13
N ILE A 300 -22.11 -1.23 10.16
CA ILE A 300 -22.28 0.22 10.33
C ILE A 300 -23.61 0.67 9.72
N GLN A 301 -24.15 1.79 10.22
CA GLN A 301 -25.48 2.25 9.81
C GLN A 301 -25.48 2.99 8.47
N ALA A 302 -24.46 3.81 8.20
CA ALA A 302 -24.44 4.67 7.03
C ALA A 302 -23.01 5.01 6.57
N VAL A 303 -22.87 5.18 5.26
CA VAL A 303 -21.72 5.83 4.60
C VAL A 303 -22.27 7.10 3.95
N PRO A 304 -22.27 8.26 4.63
CA PRO A 304 -22.84 9.50 4.12
C PRO A 304 -22.12 10.04 2.88
N GLY A 305 -20.90 9.60 2.61
CA GLY A 305 -20.07 10.02 1.47
C GLY A 305 -19.29 11.31 1.74
N MET A 306 -18.15 11.49 1.06
CA MET A 306 -17.33 12.68 1.22
C MET A 306 -18.11 13.96 0.88
N LYS A 307 -17.84 15.03 1.63
CA LYS A 307 -18.39 16.37 1.36
C LYS A 307 -17.53 17.16 0.37
N ALA A 308 -17.98 18.38 0.07
CA ALA A 308 -17.24 19.36 -0.71
C ALA A 308 -15.86 19.68 -0.12
N LEU A 309 -15.03 20.36 -0.91
CA LEU A 309 -13.64 20.62 -0.57
C LEU A 309 -13.50 21.76 0.45
N ASP A 310 -12.80 21.49 1.56
CA ASP A 310 -12.32 22.47 2.53
C ASP A 310 -11.04 21.92 3.19
N MET A 311 -9.87 22.38 2.73
CA MET A 311 -8.57 21.85 3.17
C MET A 311 -8.32 22.01 4.67
N ASN A 312 -8.72 23.13 5.26
CA ASN A 312 -8.45 23.42 6.67
C ASN A 312 -9.23 22.45 7.56
N THR A 313 -10.53 22.30 7.29
CA THR A 313 -11.38 21.37 8.04
C THR A 313 -11.06 19.91 7.72
N ALA A 314 -10.83 19.58 6.44
CA ALA A 314 -10.65 18.21 5.97
C ALA A 314 -9.43 17.54 6.62
N GLU A 315 -8.25 18.15 6.53
CA GLU A 315 -7.02 17.46 6.94
C GLU A 315 -7.03 17.13 8.44
N ASP A 316 -7.45 18.07 9.27
CA ASP A 316 -7.61 17.87 10.72
C ASP A 316 -8.68 16.81 11.02
N ALA A 317 -9.82 16.87 10.32
CA ALA A 317 -10.91 15.91 10.49
C ALA A 317 -10.46 14.48 10.16
N ILE A 318 -9.79 14.26 9.04
CA ILE A 318 -9.36 12.93 8.60
C ILE A 318 -8.38 12.32 9.60
N VAL A 319 -7.37 13.08 10.03
CA VAL A 319 -6.42 12.60 11.05
C VAL A 319 -7.14 12.30 12.36
N ARG A 320 -8.03 13.18 12.83
CA ARG A 320 -8.79 12.97 14.07
C ARG A 320 -9.72 11.76 13.99
N LEU A 321 -10.38 11.54 12.87
CA LEU A 321 -11.40 10.51 12.67
C LEU A 321 -10.86 9.12 12.31
N THR A 322 -9.60 9.03 11.85
CA THR A 322 -8.90 7.74 11.68
C THR A 322 -8.95 6.95 12.98
N ARG A 323 -9.54 5.75 12.95
CA ARG A 323 -9.83 4.91 14.14
C ARG A 323 -10.08 3.45 13.76
N GLU A 324 -10.10 2.59 14.77
CA GLU A 324 -10.80 1.30 14.68
C GLU A 324 -12.31 1.57 14.61
N VAL A 325 -12.93 1.33 13.45
CA VAL A 325 -14.33 1.66 13.17
C VAL A 325 -15.26 0.59 13.72
N VAL A 326 -14.88 -0.67 13.53
CA VAL A 326 -15.51 -1.86 14.11
C VAL A 326 -14.39 -2.76 14.66
N PRO A 327 -14.68 -3.68 15.59
CA PRO A 327 -13.66 -4.59 16.11
C PRO A 327 -12.89 -5.28 14.99
N GLY A 328 -11.57 -5.11 14.98
CA GLY A 328 -10.65 -5.72 14.02
C GLY A 328 -10.44 -4.94 12.72
N MET A 329 -11.13 -3.80 12.50
CA MET A 329 -10.96 -3.00 11.28
C MET A 329 -10.74 -1.52 11.57
N ILE A 330 -9.56 -1.03 11.17
CA ILE A 330 -9.17 0.38 11.20
C ILE A 330 -9.39 0.98 9.82
N VAL A 331 -9.89 2.21 9.76
CA VAL A 331 -10.03 2.97 8.50
C VAL A 331 -9.13 4.20 8.54
N THR A 332 -8.42 4.45 7.44
CA THR A 332 -7.43 5.52 7.31
C THR A 332 -7.48 6.20 5.93
N GLY A 333 -6.86 7.36 5.81
CA GLY A 333 -6.84 8.16 4.59
C GLY A 333 -8.23 8.69 4.20
N MET A 334 -8.43 8.90 2.90
CA MET A 334 -9.68 9.47 2.40
C MET A 334 -10.91 8.57 2.54
N GLU A 335 -10.74 7.26 2.78
CA GLU A 335 -11.87 6.37 3.07
C GLU A 335 -12.59 6.78 4.38
N VAL A 336 -11.87 7.44 5.31
CA VAL A 336 -12.46 8.08 6.49
C VAL A 336 -13.47 9.16 6.11
N ALA A 337 -13.24 9.90 5.02
CA ALA A 337 -14.15 10.95 4.59
C ALA A 337 -15.51 10.39 4.19
N GLU A 338 -15.53 9.19 3.61
CA GLU A 338 -16.74 8.53 3.11
C GLU A 338 -17.64 8.08 4.26
N ILE A 339 -17.07 7.44 5.28
CA ILE A 339 -17.83 6.95 6.45
C ILE A 339 -18.28 8.08 7.38
N ASP A 340 -17.48 9.14 7.54
CA ASP A 340 -17.80 10.20 8.50
C ASP A 340 -18.40 11.46 7.85
N GLY A 341 -18.51 11.51 6.53
CA GLY A 341 -19.03 12.67 5.81
C GLY A 341 -18.18 13.92 6.02
N ALA A 342 -16.85 13.74 6.01
CA ALA A 342 -15.89 14.82 6.16
C ALA A 342 -15.66 15.56 4.82
N PRO A 343 -15.27 16.84 4.84
CA PRO A 343 -14.81 17.54 3.64
C PRO A 343 -13.58 16.84 3.04
N ARG A 344 -13.42 16.96 1.71
CA ARG A 344 -12.18 16.52 1.03
C ARG A 344 -11.14 17.64 1.03
N MET A 345 -9.84 17.29 0.91
CA MET A 345 -8.76 18.28 0.85
C MET A 345 -8.26 18.57 -0.57
N GLY A 346 -8.49 17.69 -1.55
CA GLY A 346 -7.95 17.87 -2.91
C GLY A 346 -6.41 17.70 -2.94
N PRO A 347 -5.65 18.56 -3.63
CA PRO A 347 -4.23 18.31 -3.94
C PRO A 347 -3.24 18.69 -2.82
N THR A 348 -3.51 18.25 -1.58
CA THR A 348 -2.59 18.33 -0.43
C THR A 348 -2.55 16.98 0.29
N PHE A 349 -1.38 16.58 0.79
CA PHE A 349 -1.12 15.18 1.16
C PHE A 349 -0.76 14.96 2.64
N GLY A 350 -0.67 16.03 3.43
CA GLY A 350 -0.26 15.95 4.84
C GLY A 350 -1.17 15.04 5.66
N ALA A 351 -2.49 15.19 5.50
CA ALA A 351 -3.45 14.33 6.18
C ALA A 351 -3.28 12.84 5.86
N MET A 352 -2.95 12.48 4.63
CA MET A 352 -2.80 11.07 4.25
C MET A 352 -1.61 10.43 4.97
N MET A 353 -0.48 11.15 5.05
CA MET A 353 0.71 10.70 5.76
C MET A 353 0.41 10.47 7.24
N ILE A 354 -0.15 11.49 7.90
CA ILE A 354 -0.38 11.46 9.35
C ILE A 354 -1.54 10.54 9.75
N SER A 355 -2.58 10.45 8.92
CA SER A 355 -3.66 9.47 9.06
C SER A 355 -3.10 8.05 8.97
N GLY A 356 -2.22 7.77 8.00
CA GLY A 356 -1.49 6.51 7.91
C GLY A 356 -0.69 6.18 9.16
N GLN A 357 0.14 7.12 9.66
CA GLN A 357 0.90 6.92 10.89
C GLN A 357 0.01 6.68 12.12
N LYS A 358 -1.11 7.40 12.23
CA LYS A 358 -2.07 7.18 13.32
C LYS A 358 -2.71 5.80 13.24
N ALA A 359 -3.06 5.34 12.03
CA ALA A 359 -3.61 4.01 11.79
C ALA A 359 -2.63 2.90 12.21
N ALA A 360 -1.34 3.09 11.94
CA ALA A 360 -0.30 2.18 12.41
C ALA A 360 -0.25 2.09 13.93
N HIS A 361 -0.29 3.23 14.64
CA HIS A 361 -0.30 3.21 16.11
C HIS A 361 -1.58 2.62 16.70
N LEU A 362 -2.72 2.74 16.02
CA LEU A 362 -3.95 2.05 16.39
C LEU A 362 -3.83 0.53 16.21
N ALA A 363 -3.23 0.08 15.11
CA ALA A 363 -2.97 -1.34 14.88
C ALA A 363 -1.97 -1.92 15.90
N LEU A 364 -0.90 -1.19 16.22
CA LEU A 364 0.03 -1.56 17.31
C LEU A 364 -0.71 -1.71 18.65
N LYS A 365 -1.60 -0.76 18.98
CA LYS A 365 -2.43 -0.83 20.18
C LYS A 365 -3.32 -2.09 20.17
N ALA A 366 -4.01 -2.37 19.07
CA ALA A 366 -4.87 -3.55 18.93
C ALA A 366 -4.09 -4.86 19.06
N LEU A 367 -2.82 -4.87 18.65
CA LEU A 367 -1.90 -6.01 18.81
C LEU A 367 -1.22 -6.07 20.20
N GLY A 368 -1.52 -5.14 21.12
CA GLY A 368 -0.88 -5.08 22.44
C GLY A 368 0.60 -4.67 22.41
N ARG A 369 1.02 -3.94 21.38
CA ARG A 369 2.40 -3.47 21.18
C ARG A 369 2.59 -2.03 21.70
N PRO A 370 3.82 -1.62 22.03
CA PRO A 370 4.14 -0.23 22.32
C PRO A 370 3.70 0.68 21.18
N ASN A 371 2.99 1.76 21.50
CA ASN A 371 2.31 2.58 20.50
C ASN A 371 2.22 4.06 20.91
N GLY A 372 1.93 4.92 19.93
CA GLY A 372 1.81 6.37 20.13
C GLY A 372 0.47 6.82 20.71
N ILE A 373 -0.57 5.98 20.62
CA ILE A 373 -1.92 6.32 21.13
C ILE A 373 -1.93 6.29 22.67
N ASP A 374 -1.32 5.27 23.27
CA ASP A 374 -1.23 5.09 24.72
C ASP A 374 0.04 5.73 25.32
N GLY A 375 0.91 6.32 24.48
CA GLY A 375 2.16 6.96 24.89
C GLY A 375 3.24 5.98 25.37
N THR A 376 3.10 4.68 25.10
CA THR A 376 3.97 3.61 25.60
C THR A 376 5.29 3.48 24.85
N LEU A 377 5.44 4.11 23.68
CA LEU A 377 6.69 4.18 22.91
C LEU A 377 7.88 4.73 23.71
N LYS A 378 7.64 5.70 24.62
CA LYS A 378 8.70 6.34 25.43
C LYS A 378 9.34 5.39 26.45
N ASN A 379 8.68 4.29 26.79
CA ASN A 379 9.14 3.32 27.77
C ASN A 379 9.96 2.18 27.15
N VAL A 380 10.13 2.19 25.83
CA VAL A 380 10.98 1.25 25.11
C VAL A 380 12.38 1.88 25.02
N THR A 381 13.34 1.30 25.75
CA THR A 381 14.75 1.71 25.76
C THR A 381 15.33 1.90 24.36
N PRO A 382 16.36 2.77 24.19
CA PRO A 382 16.96 3.12 22.89
C PRO A 382 17.69 1.96 22.17
N ALA A 383 17.46 0.69 22.53
CA ALA A 383 18.02 -0.47 21.84
C ALA A 383 17.28 -0.78 20.52
N LEU A 384 16.00 -0.40 20.39
CA LEU A 384 15.23 -0.59 19.15
C LEU A 384 15.48 0.53 18.12
N HIS A 385 15.89 1.73 18.55
CA HIS A 385 16.04 2.87 17.66
C HIS A 385 17.22 2.76 16.67
N PRO A 386 18.38 2.16 17.03
CA PRO A 386 19.46 1.88 16.08
C PRO A 386 19.07 0.78 15.10
N GLU A 387 18.40 -0.31 15.53
CA GLU A 387 17.98 -1.39 14.61
C GLU A 387 16.86 -0.96 13.66
N MET A 388 15.96 -0.07 14.09
CA MET A 388 14.95 0.56 13.21
C MET A 388 15.55 1.53 12.19
N ILE A 389 16.77 2.04 12.43
CA ILE A 389 17.53 2.86 11.47
C ILE A 389 18.46 1.98 10.61
N LEU A 390 19.06 0.93 11.17
CA LEU A 390 20.07 0.10 10.53
C LEU A 390 19.48 -0.86 9.48
N ALA A 391 18.21 -1.27 9.62
CA ALA A 391 17.51 -2.05 8.61
C ALA A 391 17.33 -1.32 7.25
N ALA A 392 17.59 -0.01 7.19
CA ALA A 392 17.59 0.78 5.97
C ALA A 392 18.96 0.84 5.26
N THR A 393 20.02 0.27 5.84
CA THR A 393 21.39 0.31 5.29
C THR A 393 22.11 -1.03 5.46
N ASN A 394 22.29 -1.72 4.33
CA ASN A 394 23.10 -2.91 4.08
C ASN A 394 22.64 -4.25 4.68
N ASN A 395 22.43 -5.22 3.78
CA ASN A 395 23.27 -6.42 3.73
C ASN A 395 23.26 -7.00 2.31
N GLY A 396 24.37 -6.76 1.60
CA GLY A 396 24.73 -7.51 0.41
C GLY A 396 25.42 -8.79 0.86
N ASP A 397 24.63 -9.82 1.14
CA ASP A 397 25.13 -11.19 1.22
C ASP A 397 24.72 -11.92 -0.05
N ILE A 398 25.68 -12.03 -0.96
CA ILE A 398 25.59 -12.92 -2.13
C ILE A 398 25.66 -14.35 -1.57
N VAL A 399 24.53 -15.04 -1.60
CA VAL A 399 24.50 -16.50 -1.49
C VAL A 399 24.86 -17.09 -2.84
N ASP A 400 26.08 -17.63 -2.95
CA ASP A 400 26.47 -18.50 -4.06
C ASP A 400 25.59 -19.75 -4.05
N ALA A 401 24.83 -19.94 -5.14
CA ALA A 401 24.17 -21.18 -5.50
C ALA A 401 24.24 -21.38 -7.03
#